data_AF-A0A972MRC4-F1
#
_entry.id   AF-A0A972MRC4-F1
#
_cell.length_a   1.000
_cell.length_b   1.000
_cell.length_c   1.000
_cell.angle_alpha   90.00
_cell.angle_beta   90.00
_cell.angle_gamma   90.00
#
_symmetry.space_group_name_H-M   'P 1'
#
loop_
_entity.id
_entity.type
_entity.pdbx_description
1 polymer ?
#
loop_
_entity_poly.entity_id
_entity_poly.type
_entity_poly.pdbx_seq_one_letter_code
_entity_poly.pdbx_strand_id
1 'polypeptide(L)'
;MVRFVLGILFFTTLVQGSPSLAFIEKYPPSRARDFYIWQYLQNKDISKEEVQKVYSLVQNKQNLKIKKLYAKLVDDAVRYEFTCKKKKDLFSIKDPKCLNLAFSLNKTAKLSFFERKKLLQLPLSSYNKTLLQLQNEPYSFLSYQKYKPSIVISYLVSLPKSILKKYFNKSWTQKEISFLLSASNFDRFVMEVVTDYSLTKLQRSLLTIEKKDLTFPTAFYLGLNALRLYHQRNAKEFLQYSLEIAQKQSQKDKVLFWLYLTTKDNRYLQDLLLSMKINIYTLYAHEKMNVAFDNYFFMTDTQKKISSYDLSDPLDWLQIRKTIKKTAKPMLFSLLKKYQY
;
A
#
# COMPACT_ATOMS: atom_id res chain seq x y z
N MET A 1 52.29 -30.83 -32.26
CA MET A 1 51.77 -29.66 -33.00
C MET A 1 50.27 -29.87 -33.22
N VAL A 2 49.42 -29.46 -32.26
CA VAL A 2 47.95 -29.53 -32.38
C VAL A 2 47.41 -28.21 -31.84
N ARG A 3 46.66 -27.52 -32.70
CA ARG A 3 46.24 -26.13 -32.57
C ARG A 3 45.12 -25.99 -31.53
N PHE A 4 45.32 -25.11 -30.55
CA PHE A 4 44.25 -24.58 -29.70
C PHE A 4 43.36 -23.66 -30.53
N VAL A 5 42.09 -24.02 -30.69
CA VAL A 5 41.07 -23.14 -31.26
C VAL A 5 40.40 -22.41 -30.08
N LEU A 6 40.77 -21.14 -29.88
CA LEU A 6 40.04 -20.24 -28.99
C LEU A 6 38.73 -19.84 -29.67
N GLY A 7 37.61 -20.41 -29.22
CA GLY A 7 36.27 -19.95 -29.60
C GLY A 7 35.95 -18.65 -28.89
N ILE A 8 35.98 -17.52 -29.61
CA ILE A 8 35.45 -16.24 -29.15
C ILE A 8 33.92 -16.33 -29.24
N LEU A 9 33.26 -16.60 -28.10
CA LEU A 9 31.83 -16.39 -27.94
C LEU A 9 31.53 -14.89 -27.94
N PHE A 10 31.20 -14.34 -29.11
CA PHE A 10 30.52 -13.06 -29.20
C PHE A 10 29.12 -13.21 -28.60
N PHE A 11 28.98 -12.92 -27.30
CA PHE A 11 27.71 -12.49 -26.75
C PHE A 11 27.41 -11.11 -27.36
N THR A 12 26.70 -11.10 -28.49
CA THR A 12 25.94 -9.91 -28.90
C THR A 12 24.85 -9.73 -27.85
N THR A 13 25.14 -8.95 -26.82
CA THR A 13 24.06 -8.26 -26.12
C THR A 13 23.40 -7.41 -27.20
N LEU A 14 22.22 -7.83 -27.65
CA LEU A 14 21.28 -6.93 -28.30
C LEU A 14 21.03 -5.82 -27.29
N VAL A 15 21.85 -4.77 -27.36
CA VAL A 15 21.47 -3.45 -26.87
C VAL A 15 20.30 -3.09 -27.76
N GLN A 16 19.09 -3.50 -27.37
CA GLN A 16 17.88 -2.91 -27.90
C GLN A 16 18.06 -1.41 -27.66
N GLY A 17 18.36 -0.68 -28.75
CA GLY A 17 18.44 0.77 -28.71
C GLY A 17 17.18 1.29 -28.04
N SER A 18 17.33 2.34 -27.23
CA SER A 18 16.20 2.92 -26.50
C SER A 18 15.02 3.16 -27.45
N PRO A 19 13.79 2.81 -27.03
CA PRO A 19 12.62 2.81 -27.90
C PRO A 19 12.40 4.21 -28.46
N SER A 20 12.13 4.37 -29.76
CA SER A 20 11.84 5.70 -30.33
C SER A 20 10.49 6.23 -29.84
N LEU A 21 10.27 7.55 -29.93
CA LEU A 21 8.97 8.15 -29.64
C LEU A 21 7.84 7.52 -30.49
N ALA A 22 8.08 7.36 -31.79
CA ALA A 22 7.13 6.75 -32.71
C ALA A 22 6.82 5.28 -32.31
N PHE A 23 7.80 4.56 -31.76
CA PHE A 23 7.57 3.24 -31.19
C PHE A 23 6.62 3.31 -29.99
N ILE A 24 6.83 4.23 -29.04
CA ILE A 24 6.00 4.39 -27.84
C ILE A 24 4.56 4.79 -28.19
N GLU A 25 4.37 5.67 -29.17
CA GLU A 25 3.06 6.18 -29.59
C GLU A 25 2.15 5.10 -30.18
N LYS A 26 2.74 4.06 -30.80
CA LYS A 26 1.99 2.89 -31.28
C LYS A 26 1.35 2.08 -30.15
N TYR A 27 1.86 2.18 -28.93
CA TYR A 27 1.35 1.41 -27.80
C TYR A 27 0.11 2.06 -27.18
N PRO A 28 -0.94 1.29 -26.85
CA PRO A 28 -2.06 1.81 -26.08
C PRO A 28 -1.67 2.06 -24.60
N PRO A 29 -2.46 2.85 -23.84
CA PRO A 29 -2.22 3.10 -22.42
C PRO A 29 -2.10 1.81 -21.61
N SER A 30 -0.89 1.53 -21.12
CA SER A 30 -0.55 0.25 -20.51
C SER A 30 0.72 0.32 -19.66
N ARG A 31 0.95 -0.71 -18.83
CA ARG A 31 2.22 -0.87 -18.10
C ARG A 31 3.42 -1.07 -19.03
N ALA A 32 3.24 -1.76 -20.16
CA ALA A 32 4.31 -1.95 -21.14
C ALA A 32 4.71 -0.61 -21.78
N ARG A 33 3.73 0.22 -22.16
CA ARG A 33 3.99 1.59 -22.61
C ARG A 33 4.72 2.40 -21.56
N ASP A 34 4.26 2.38 -20.30
CA ASP A 34 4.93 3.09 -19.20
C ASP A 34 6.37 2.60 -18.98
N PHE A 35 6.65 1.31 -19.23
CA PHE A 35 8.02 0.76 -19.19
C PHE A 35 8.90 1.31 -20.32
N TYR A 36 8.40 1.33 -21.57
CA TYR A 36 9.15 1.92 -22.68
C TYR A 36 9.33 3.43 -22.52
N ILE A 37 8.34 4.13 -21.97
CA ILE A 37 8.47 5.53 -21.55
C ILE A 37 9.61 5.68 -20.53
N TRP A 38 9.66 4.82 -19.51
CA TRP A 38 10.75 4.83 -18.53
C TRP A 38 12.12 4.57 -19.17
N GLN A 39 12.23 3.69 -20.16
CA GLN A 39 13.48 3.47 -20.91
C GLN A 39 13.85 4.70 -21.75
N TYR A 40 12.90 5.28 -22.49
CA TYR A 40 13.15 6.47 -23.31
C TYR A 40 13.62 7.66 -22.50
N LEU A 41 13.00 7.91 -21.34
CA LEU A 41 13.39 8.98 -20.41
C LEU A 41 14.75 8.75 -19.71
N GLN A 42 15.45 7.63 -19.97
CA GLN A 42 16.83 7.44 -19.50
C GLN A 42 17.88 7.91 -20.50
N ASN A 43 17.48 8.19 -21.74
CA ASN A 43 18.38 8.75 -22.74
C ASN A 43 18.88 10.13 -22.32
N LYS A 44 20.17 10.39 -22.54
CA LYS A 44 20.80 11.67 -22.21
C LYS A 44 20.50 12.78 -23.23
N ASP A 45 20.20 12.39 -24.47
CA ASP A 45 20.02 13.29 -25.61
C ASP A 45 18.55 13.37 -26.03
N ILE A 46 17.69 13.84 -25.11
CA ILE A 46 16.24 13.97 -25.33
C ILE A 46 15.81 15.42 -25.12
N SER A 47 15.01 15.98 -26.06
CA SER A 47 14.56 17.36 -25.94
C SER A 47 13.50 17.54 -24.85
N LYS A 48 13.27 18.79 -24.41
CA LYS A 48 12.23 19.07 -23.42
C LYS A 48 10.83 18.79 -23.98
N GLU A 49 10.60 19.12 -25.24
CA GLU A 49 9.35 18.89 -25.95
C GLU A 49 9.06 17.38 -26.05
N GLU A 50 10.06 16.58 -26.38
CA GLU A 50 9.94 15.12 -26.45
C GLU A 50 9.61 14.50 -25.10
N VAL A 51 10.27 14.95 -24.03
CA VAL A 51 9.99 14.48 -22.68
C VAL A 51 8.55 14.84 -22.24
N GLN A 52 8.06 16.06 -22.54
CA GLN A 52 6.67 16.44 -22.27
C GLN A 52 5.69 15.57 -23.04
N LYS A 53 5.94 15.38 -24.33
CA LYS A 53 5.13 14.57 -25.21
C LYS A 53 5.05 13.13 -24.71
N VAL A 54 6.18 12.52 -24.37
CA VAL A 54 6.24 11.16 -23.82
C VAL A 54 5.57 11.05 -22.46
N TYR A 55 5.78 12.01 -21.57
CA TYR A 55 5.15 11.98 -20.25
C TYR A 55 3.63 12.11 -20.32
N SER A 56 3.10 12.82 -21.32
CA SER A 56 1.65 12.90 -21.57
C SER A 56 1.03 11.52 -21.84
N LEU A 57 1.82 10.58 -22.37
CA LEU A 57 1.41 9.21 -22.69
C LEU A 57 1.47 8.27 -21.46
N VAL A 58 1.94 8.71 -20.30
CA VAL A 58 2.03 7.87 -19.10
C VAL A 58 0.62 7.53 -18.59
N GLN A 59 0.31 6.23 -18.50
CA GLN A 59 -0.95 5.75 -17.95
C GLN A 59 -1.02 6.00 -16.44
N ASN A 60 0.02 5.62 -15.70
CA ASN A 60 0.06 5.79 -14.25
C ASN A 60 1.01 6.94 -13.84
N LYS A 61 0.49 8.17 -13.83
CA LYS A 61 1.25 9.37 -13.41
C LYS A 61 1.71 9.35 -11.94
N GLN A 62 1.23 8.39 -11.13
CA GLN A 62 1.68 8.19 -9.75
C GLN A 62 2.93 7.28 -9.66
N ASN A 63 3.41 6.73 -10.78
CA ASN A 63 4.65 5.95 -10.79
C ASN A 63 5.85 6.83 -10.44
N LEU A 64 6.37 6.66 -9.21
CA LEU A 64 7.46 7.47 -8.68
C LEU A 64 8.75 7.38 -9.50
N LYS A 65 9.02 6.28 -10.21
CA LYS A 65 10.24 6.15 -11.03
C LYS A 65 10.16 7.09 -12.23
N ILE A 66 9.07 7.03 -12.98
CA ILE A 66 8.83 7.89 -14.15
C ILE A 66 8.69 9.35 -13.73
N LYS A 67 7.89 9.63 -12.68
CA LYS A 67 7.68 10.98 -12.15
C LYS A 67 9.00 11.65 -11.74
N LYS A 68 9.95 10.91 -11.15
CA LYS A 68 11.29 11.42 -10.81
C LYS A 68 12.17 11.69 -12.04
N LEU A 69 12.16 10.81 -13.05
CA LEU A 69 12.92 11.02 -14.28
C LEU A 69 12.38 12.24 -15.05
N TYR A 70 11.06 12.32 -15.21
CA TYR A 70 10.39 13.45 -15.85
C TYR A 70 10.71 14.79 -15.17
N ALA A 71 10.67 14.82 -13.84
CA ALA A 71 11.06 15.99 -13.05
C ALA A 71 12.53 16.38 -13.23
N LYS A 72 13.42 15.40 -13.45
CA LYS A 72 14.83 15.69 -13.71
C LYS A 72 15.01 16.35 -15.08
N LEU A 73 14.22 15.95 -16.07
CA LEU A 73 14.41 16.36 -17.46
C LEU A 73 13.66 17.63 -17.86
N VAL A 74 12.42 17.81 -17.41
CA VAL A 74 11.58 18.93 -17.88
C VAL A 74 10.80 19.64 -16.80
N ASP A 75 10.11 18.89 -15.95
CA ASP A 75 9.02 19.50 -15.19
C ASP A 75 9.53 20.14 -13.91
N ASP A 76 9.72 21.46 -13.99
CA ASP A 76 10.05 22.30 -12.86
C ASP A 76 9.01 22.16 -11.73
N ALA A 77 7.73 21.90 -12.00
CA ALA A 77 6.70 21.76 -10.96
C ALA A 77 6.84 20.45 -10.15
N VAL A 78 7.17 19.33 -10.79
CA VAL A 78 7.43 18.07 -10.07
C VAL A 78 8.82 18.08 -9.44
N ARG A 79 9.83 18.64 -10.12
CA ARG A 79 11.16 18.88 -9.53
C ARG A 79 11.03 19.73 -8.28
N TYR A 80 10.24 20.79 -8.37
CA TYR A 80 9.86 21.65 -7.28
C TYR A 80 9.20 20.87 -6.14
N GLU A 81 8.23 19.97 -6.42
CA GLU A 81 7.59 19.15 -5.38
C GLU A 81 8.62 18.33 -4.58
N PHE A 82 9.49 17.60 -5.27
CA PHE A 82 10.53 16.80 -4.61
C PHE A 82 11.57 17.66 -3.89
N THR A 83 11.94 18.79 -4.48
CA THR A 83 12.92 19.72 -3.90
C THR A 83 12.38 20.33 -2.62
N CYS A 84 11.12 20.80 -2.64
CA CYS A 84 10.41 21.31 -1.47
C CYS A 84 10.29 20.27 -0.36
N LYS A 85 9.88 19.04 -0.68
CA LYS A 85 9.80 17.94 0.30
C LYS A 85 11.13 17.65 0.99
N LYS A 86 12.27 17.89 0.34
CA LYS A 86 13.61 17.69 0.91
C LYS A 86 14.11 18.86 1.78
N LYS A 87 13.55 20.07 1.62
CA LYS A 87 13.97 21.24 2.43
C LYS A 87 13.73 20.96 3.91
N LYS A 88 14.78 21.16 4.73
CA LYS A 88 14.75 20.88 6.18
C LYS A 88 14.32 22.12 6.97
N ASP A 89 14.93 23.25 6.69
CA ASP A 89 14.56 24.52 7.28
C ASP A 89 13.27 25.03 6.61
N LEU A 90 12.22 25.16 7.40
CA LEU A 90 10.90 25.60 6.94
C LEU A 90 10.80 27.13 6.91
N PHE A 91 11.62 27.87 7.68
CA PHE A 91 11.53 29.32 7.78
C PHE A 91 12.18 30.03 6.59
N SER A 92 13.15 29.41 5.92
CA SER A 92 13.72 29.94 4.66
C SER A 92 12.82 29.76 3.44
N ILE A 93 11.68 29.05 3.57
CA ILE A 93 10.78 28.79 2.45
C ILE A 93 9.78 29.95 2.29
N LYS A 94 10.07 30.86 1.35
CA LYS A 94 9.19 32.01 1.04
C LYS A 94 7.93 31.62 0.27
N ASP A 95 8.02 30.60 -0.56
CA ASP A 95 6.91 30.16 -1.41
C ASP A 95 5.89 29.32 -0.60
N PRO A 96 4.62 29.77 -0.48
CA PRO A 96 3.57 29.07 0.25
C PRO A 96 3.36 27.62 -0.20
N LYS A 97 3.39 27.36 -1.50
CA LYS A 97 3.14 26.02 -2.04
C LYS A 97 4.29 25.09 -1.65
N CYS A 98 5.53 25.59 -1.73
CA CYS A 98 6.73 24.85 -1.35
C CYS A 98 6.73 24.54 0.15
N LEU A 99 6.35 25.52 0.95
CA LEU A 99 6.27 25.39 2.41
C LEU A 99 5.28 24.28 2.80
N ASN A 100 4.11 24.24 2.16
CA ASN A 100 3.11 23.22 2.41
C ASN A 100 3.55 21.82 1.98
N LEU A 101 4.31 21.71 0.90
CA LEU A 101 4.90 20.45 0.45
C LEU A 101 6.05 20.00 1.35
N ALA A 102 6.81 20.94 1.90
CA ALA A 102 7.91 20.68 2.82
C ALA A 102 7.42 20.29 4.22
N PHE A 103 6.23 20.76 4.63
CA PHE A 103 5.64 20.53 5.94
C PHE A 103 5.49 19.04 6.27
N SER A 104 5.91 18.65 7.47
CA SER A 104 5.61 17.34 8.05
C SER A 104 5.81 17.40 9.56
N LEU A 105 5.02 16.60 10.30
CA LEU A 105 5.14 16.52 11.76
C LEU A 105 6.51 16.04 12.22
N ASN A 106 7.21 15.24 11.41
CA ASN A 106 8.59 14.82 11.67
C ASN A 106 9.58 15.99 11.67
N LYS A 107 9.39 16.99 10.80
CA LYS A 107 10.25 18.18 10.76
C LYS A 107 9.89 19.14 11.88
N THR A 108 8.60 19.43 12.06
CA THR A 108 8.12 20.39 13.06
C THR A 108 8.23 19.86 14.49
N ALA A 109 8.36 18.54 14.68
CA ALA A 109 8.70 17.93 15.97
C ALA A 109 10.06 18.38 16.52
N LYS A 110 10.99 18.81 15.66
CA LYS A 110 12.32 19.29 16.06
C LYS A 110 12.32 20.77 16.47
N LEU A 111 11.22 21.48 16.20
CA LEU A 111 11.07 22.89 16.51
C LEU A 111 10.56 23.07 17.95
N SER A 112 11.04 24.12 18.59
CA SER A 112 10.51 24.62 19.87
C SER A 112 9.07 25.13 19.73
N PHE A 113 8.40 25.31 20.87
CA PHE A 113 7.06 25.90 20.92
C PHE A 113 6.99 27.27 20.24
N PHE A 114 7.96 28.15 20.50
CA PHE A 114 8.01 29.49 19.91
C PHE A 114 8.25 29.45 18.40
N GLU A 115 9.12 28.56 17.92
CA GLU A 115 9.35 28.35 16.49
C GLU A 115 8.08 27.83 15.80
N ARG A 116 7.39 26.85 16.38
CA ARG A 116 6.10 26.37 15.84
C ARG A 116 5.05 27.49 15.81
N LYS A 117 4.99 28.34 16.85
CA LYS A 117 4.12 29.53 16.85
C LYS A 117 4.48 30.53 15.74
N LYS A 118 5.77 30.78 15.51
CA LYS A 118 6.23 31.61 14.38
C LYS A 118 5.85 30.99 13.04
N LEU A 119 5.99 29.67 12.90
CA LEU A 119 5.64 28.94 11.68
C LEU A 119 4.14 28.99 11.37
N LEU A 120 3.26 29.13 12.37
CA LEU A 120 1.82 29.34 12.17
C LEU A 120 1.48 30.66 11.48
N GLN A 121 2.35 31.66 11.57
CA GLN A 121 2.19 32.95 10.88
C GLN A 121 2.55 32.87 9.40
N LEU A 122 3.19 31.78 8.96
CA LEU A 122 3.49 31.55 7.56
C LEU A 122 2.27 31.00 6.80
N PRO A 123 2.24 31.11 5.45
CA PRO A 123 1.10 30.72 4.63
C PRO A 123 0.98 29.19 4.45
N LEU A 124 0.73 28.51 5.56
CA LEU A 124 0.35 27.09 5.61
C LEU A 124 -1.13 26.91 5.21
N SER A 125 -1.42 25.79 4.57
CA SER A 125 -2.78 25.31 4.30
C SER A 125 -3.52 25.12 5.62
N SER A 126 -4.86 25.24 5.57
CA SER A 126 -5.71 25.07 6.75
C SER A 126 -5.41 23.76 7.50
N TYR A 127 -5.30 22.65 6.77
CA TYR A 127 -4.96 21.34 7.33
C TYR A 127 -3.59 21.33 8.05
N ASN A 128 -2.53 21.83 7.41
CA ASN A 128 -1.20 21.88 8.04
C ASN A 128 -1.16 22.83 9.24
N LYS A 129 -1.89 23.95 9.19
CA LYS A 129 -2.06 24.85 10.35
C LYS A 129 -2.70 24.12 11.52
N THR A 130 -3.78 23.36 11.29
CA THR A 130 -4.44 22.60 12.35
C THR A 130 -3.51 21.53 12.95
N LEU A 131 -2.76 20.81 12.12
CA LEU A 131 -1.77 19.83 12.61
C LEU A 131 -0.66 20.49 13.44
N LEU A 132 -0.19 21.67 13.04
CA LEU A 132 0.83 22.41 13.77
C LEU A 132 0.29 23.02 15.07
N GLN A 133 -0.95 23.49 15.08
CA GLN A 133 -1.66 23.91 16.28
C GLN A 133 -1.78 22.75 17.27
N LEU A 134 -2.23 21.57 16.82
CA LEU A 134 -2.24 20.34 17.62
C LEU A 134 -0.87 20.01 18.21
N GLN A 135 0.22 20.22 17.45
CA GLN A 135 1.57 19.97 17.95
C GLN A 135 2.05 20.97 19.02
N ASN A 136 1.42 22.14 19.10
CA ASN A 136 1.70 23.16 20.12
C ASN A 136 0.84 23.02 21.38
N GLU A 137 -0.19 22.20 21.34
CA GLU A 137 -0.94 21.85 22.54
C GLU A 137 -0.10 20.98 23.48
N PRO A 138 -0.37 21.04 24.80
CA PRO A 138 0.13 20.03 25.73
C PRO A 138 -0.19 18.62 25.21
N TYR A 139 0.70 17.65 25.44
CA TYR A 139 0.49 16.25 25.09
C TYR A 139 -0.54 15.57 26.02
N SER A 140 -1.74 16.12 26.04
CA SER A 140 -2.87 15.71 26.86
C SER A 140 -4.10 15.52 25.98
N PHE A 141 -4.91 14.53 26.31
CA PHE A 141 -6.13 14.27 25.56
C PHE A 141 -7.12 15.44 25.67
N LEU A 142 -7.23 16.08 26.85
CA LEU A 142 -8.07 17.27 27.08
C LEU A 142 -7.81 18.37 26.04
N SER A 143 -6.53 18.60 25.73
CA SER A 143 -6.13 19.59 24.72
C SER A 143 -6.56 19.20 23.29
N TYR A 144 -6.73 17.91 23.02
CA TYR A 144 -7.08 17.38 21.70
C TYR A 144 -8.58 17.21 21.46
N GLN A 145 -9.39 17.13 22.51
CA GLN A 145 -10.85 16.98 22.40
C GLN A 145 -11.54 18.13 21.66
N LYS A 146 -10.93 19.32 21.64
CA LYS A 146 -11.45 20.49 20.91
C LYS A 146 -11.30 20.39 19.38
N TYR A 147 -10.57 19.38 18.87
CA TYR A 147 -10.37 19.16 17.44
C TYR A 147 -11.24 18.01 16.93
N LYS A 148 -11.44 17.95 15.61
CA LYS A 148 -12.14 16.82 14.99
C LYS A 148 -11.35 15.51 15.23
N PRO A 149 -12.00 14.41 15.66
CA PRO A 149 -11.35 13.12 15.90
C PRO A 149 -10.46 12.63 14.76
N SER A 150 -10.92 12.80 13.51
CA SER A 150 -10.17 12.37 12.32
C SER A 150 -8.84 13.11 12.12
N ILE A 151 -8.78 14.38 12.53
CA ILE A 151 -7.56 15.19 12.50
C ILE A 151 -6.63 14.77 13.65
N VAL A 152 -7.17 14.51 14.84
CA VAL A 152 -6.39 14.00 15.98
C VAL A 152 -5.74 12.66 15.63
N ILE A 153 -6.48 11.73 15.01
CA ILE A 153 -5.91 10.47 14.53
C ILE A 153 -4.81 10.72 13.52
N SER A 154 -5.06 11.58 12.52
CA SER A 154 -4.08 11.91 11.49
C SER A 154 -2.80 12.50 12.07
N TYR A 155 -2.92 13.32 13.12
CA TYR A 155 -1.81 13.84 13.89
C TYR A 155 -1.04 12.71 14.61
N LEU A 156 -1.73 11.90 15.42
CA LEU A 156 -1.11 10.81 16.20
C LEU A 156 -0.35 9.81 15.33
N VAL A 157 -0.96 9.34 14.23
CA VAL A 157 -0.34 8.35 13.32
C VAL A 157 0.74 8.93 12.42
N SER A 158 0.92 10.26 12.42
CA SER A 158 1.94 10.96 11.62
C SER A 158 3.07 11.52 12.49
N LEU A 159 2.99 11.39 13.82
CA LEU A 159 4.05 11.80 14.74
C LEU A 159 5.29 10.90 14.59
N PRO A 160 6.49 11.42 14.93
CA PRO A 160 7.64 10.56 15.17
C PRO A 160 7.31 9.50 16.22
N LYS A 161 7.70 8.24 15.96
CA LYS A 161 7.47 7.13 16.89
C LYS A 161 8.01 7.40 18.30
N SER A 162 9.14 8.11 18.41
CA SER A 162 9.72 8.51 19.69
C SER A 162 8.79 9.42 20.51
N ILE A 163 8.09 10.36 19.86
CA ILE A 163 7.12 11.25 20.52
C ILE A 163 5.87 10.46 20.90
N LEU A 164 5.34 9.66 19.98
CA LEU A 164 4.18 8.82 20.24
C LEU A 164 4.42 7.92 21.46
N LYS A 165 5.56 7.22 21.48
CA LYS A 165 5.97 6.38 22.62
C LYS A 165 6.16 7.18 23.91
N LYS A 166 6.82 8.34 23.86
CA LYS A 166 7.13 9.12 25.07
C LYS A 166 5.89 9.71 25.74
N TYR A 167 4.94 10.22 24.95
CA TYR A 167 3.84 11.03 25.49
C TYR A 167 2.46 10.38 25.40
N PHE A 168 2.27 9.42 24.50
CA PHE A 168 0.96 8.82 24.22
C PHE A 168 0.87 7.33 24.53
N ASN A 169 2.00 6.64 24.71
CA ASN A 169 2.01 5.30 25.29
C ASN A 169 1.75 5.35 26.81
N LYS A 170 0.53 5.73 27.17
CA LYS A 170 -0.01 5.77 28.52
C LYS A 170 -1.35 5.03 28.55
N SER A 171 -1.93 4.87 29.74
CA SER A 171 -3.29 4.36 29.82
C SER A 171 -4.25 5.43 29.31
N TRP A 172 -5.20 5.03 28.48
CA TRP A 172 -6.28 5.89 27.98
C TRP A 172 -7.60 5.42 28.57
N THR A 173 -8.50 6.35 28.88
CA THR A 173 -9.83 6.04 29.41
C THR A 173 -10.81 5.69 28.29
N GLN A 174 -11.94 5.05 28.64
CA GLN A 174 -12.99 4.72 27.67
C GLN A 174 -13.50 5.95 26.92
N LYS A 175 -13.61 7.10 27.58
CA LYS A 175 -14.01 8.37 26.96
C LYS A 175 -13.02 8.81 25.88
N GLU A 176 -11.73 8.60 26.13
CA GLU A 176 -10.68 9.01 25.20
C GLU A 176 -10.67 8.15 23.94
N ILE A 177 -10.83 6.84 24.12
CA ILE A 177 -10.93 5.90 23.00
C ILE A 177 -12.22 6.11 22.22
N SER A 178 -13.35 6.30 22.90
CA SER A 178 -14.67 6.51 22.26
C SER A 178 -14.70 7.79 21.41
N PHE A 179 -14.01 8.85 21.84
CA PHE A 179 -13.84 10.05 21.02
C PHE A 179 -13.12 9.77 19.70
N LEU A 180 -12.09 8.92 19.69
CA LEU A 180 -11.39 8.55 18.45
C LEU A 180 -12.21 7.57 17.60
N LEU A 181 -12.95 6.67 18.24
CA LEU A 181 -13.77 5.64 17.58
C LEU A 181 -14.81 6.25 16.63
N SER A 182 -15.30 7.45 16.90
CA SER A 182 -16.28 8.15 16.06
C SER A 182 -15.71 8.62 14.71
N ALA A 183 -14.41 8.45 14.45
CA ALA A 183 -13.76 8.87 13.21
C ALA A 183 -13.73 7.74 12.17
N SER A 184 -13.99 8.08 10.91
CA SER A 184 -13.95 7.11 9.80
C SER A 184 -12.56 6.50 9.55
N ASN A 185 -11.48 7.16 10.00
CA ASN A 185 -10.10 6.71 9.89
C ASN A 185 -9.55 6.08 11.19
N PHE A 186 -10.42 5.68 12.11
CA PHE A 186 -10.02 5.04 13.37
C PHE A 186 -9.26 3.73 13.17
N ASP A 187 -9.57 2.98 12.11
CA ASP A 187 -8.85 1.77 11.71
C ASP A 187 -7.34 2.00 11.59
N ARG A 188 -6.93 3.15 11.03
CA ARG A 188 -5.52 3.53 10.90
C ARG A 188 -4.85 3.72 12.25
N PHE A 189 -5.55 4.31 13.23
CA PHE A 189 -5.03 4.45 14.59
C PHE A 189 -4.82 3.08 15.25
N VAL A 190 -5.83 2.20 15.18
CA VAL A 190 -5.72 0.85 15.74
C VAL A 190 -4.58 0.08 15.07
N MET A 191 -4.45 0.13 13.75
CA MET A 191 -3.34 -0.52 13.04
C MET A 191 -1.97 -0.02 13.49
N GLU A 192 -1.78 1.31 13.59
CA GLU A 192 -0.51 1.90 14.03
C GLU A 192 -0.17 1.45 15.46
N VAL A 193 -1.16 1.48 16.36
CA VAL A 193 -0.97 1.09 17.76
C VAL A 193 -0.67 -0.40 17.91
N VAL A 194 -1.41 -1.27 17.22
CA VAL A 194 -1.30 -2.73 17.38
C VAL A 194 -0.02 -3.27 16.74
N THR A 195 0.44 -2.66 15.65
CA THR A 195 1.66 -3.11 14.94
C THR A 195 2.95 -2.57 15.55
N ASP A 196 2.90 -1.53 16.39
CA ASP A 196 4.07 -1.04 17.12
C ASP A 196 4.14 -1.64 18.54
N TYR A 197 4.91 -2.70 18.70
CA TYR A 197 5.03 -3.42 19.97
C TYR A 197 5.61 -2.59 21.13
N SER A 198 6.13 -1.40 20.86
CA SER A 198 6.59 -0.50 21.93
C SER A 198 5.46 0.28 22.63
N LEU A 199 4.23 0.24 22.11
CA LEU A 199 3.06 0.99 22.60
C LEU A 199 2.17 0.20 23.58
N THR A 200 2.79 -0.56 24.50
CA THR A 200 2.11 -1.52 25.39
C THR A 200 0.99 -0.95 26.25
N LYS A 201 1.11 0.26 26.78
CA LYS A 201 0.06 0.88 27.61
C LYS A 201 -1.14 1.31 26.78
N LEU A 202 -0.89 1.85 25.59
CA LEU A 202 -1.94 2.22 24.65
C LEU A 202 -2.66 0.99 24.11
N GLN A 203 -1.90 -0.06 23.79
CA GLN A 203 -2.42 -1.37 23.40
C GLN A 203 -3.33 -1.98 24.47
N ARG A 204 -2.98 -1.89 25.75
CA ARG A 204 -3.86 -2.31 26.86
C ARG A 204 -5.15 -1.50 26.90
N SER A 205 -5.06 -0.19 26.62
CA SER A 205 -6.23 0.69 26.60
C SER A 205 -7.22 0.33 25.49
N LEU A 206 -6.75 -0.23 24.38
CA LEU A 206 -7.64 -0.72 23.31
C LEU A 206 -8.49 -1.94 23.71
N LEU A 207 -8.17 -2.63 24.81
CA LEU A 207 -8.95 -3.78 25.28
C LEU A 207 -10.31 -3.38 25.85
N THR A 208 -10.54 -2.09 26.13
CA THR A 208 -11.80 -1.57 26.68
C THR A 208 -12.84 -1.27 25.60
N ILE A 209 -12.48 -1.35 24.32
CA ILE A 209 -13.39 -1.08 23.20
C ILE A 209 -14.50 -2.11 23.17
N GLU A 210 -15.73 -1.65 23.02
CA GLU A 210 -16.90 -2.51 22.86
C GLU A 210 -16.95 -3.10 21.44
N LYS A 211 -17.48 -4.31 21.34
CA LYS A 211 -17.61 -5.06 20.07
C LYS A 211 -18.89 -4.62 19.34
N LYS A 212 -18.95 -3.35 18.95
CA LYS A 212 -20.13 -2.80 18.28
C LYS A 212 -19.69 -1.75 17.26
N ASP A 213 -20.36 -1.75 16.11
CA ASP A 213 -20.17 -0.77 15.04
C ASP A 213 -18.71 -0.65 14.56
N LEU A 214 -17.93 -1.74 14.68
CA LEU A 214 -16.53 -1.76 14.25
C LEU A 214 -16.43 -2.19 12.79
N THR A 215 -15.46 -1.62 12.07
CA THR A 215 -15.10 -2.11 10.75
C THR A 215 -14.32 -3.43 10.84
N PHE A 216 -14.30 -4.20 9.75
CA PHE A 216 -13.52 -5.45 9.68
C PHE A 216 -12.06 -5.27 10.13
N PRO A 217 -11.28 -4.29 9.61
CA PRO A 217 -9.91 -4.10 10.05
C PRO A 217 -9.82 -3.82 11.54
N THR A 218 -10.65 -2.93 12.08
CA THR A 218 -10.64 -2.58 13.51
C THR A 218 -10.88 -3.80 14.38
N ALA A 219 -11.96 -4.55 14.15
CA ALA A 219 -12.27 -5.75 14.93
C ALA A 219 -11.15 -6.79 14.86
N PHE A 220 -10.63 -7.04 13.65
CA PHE A 220 -9.55 -8.01 13.45
C PHE A 220 -8.28 -7.62 14.21
N TYR A 221 -7.81 -6.38 14.10
CA TYR A 221 -6.61 -5.93 14.80
C TYR A 221 -6.80 -5.84 16.32
N LEU A 222 -8.01 -5.55 16.81
CA LEU A 222 -8.31 -5.64 18.24
C LEU A 222 -8.24 -7.09 18.74
N GLY A 223 -8.72 -8.06 17.94
CA GLY A 223 -8.54 -9.48 18.21
C GLY A 223 -7.07 -9.89 18.33
N LEU A 224 -6.23 -9.47 17.38
CA LEU A 224 -4.78 -9.71 17.43
C LEU A 224 -4.11 -9.03 18.63
N ASN A 225 -4.53 -7.81 18.97
CA ASN A 225 -4.02 -7.10 20.12
C ASN A 225 -4.34 -7.81 21.44
N ALA A 226 -5.59 -8.26 21.59
CA ALA A 226 -6.01 -9.05 22.75
C ALA A 226 -5.24 -10.37 22.86
N LEU A 227 -5.03 -11.07 21.73
CA LEU A 227 -4.26 -12.31 21.70
C LEU A 227 -2.82 -12.09 22.18
N ARG A 228 -2.16 -11.05 21.66
CA ARG A 228 -0.78 -10.70 22.04
C ARG A 228 -0.66 -10.30 23.51
N LEU A 229 -1.71 -9.71 24.08
CA LEU A 229 -1.77 -9.36 25.50
C LEU A 229 -2.30 -10.51 26.38
N TYR A 230 -2.40 -11.73 25.84
CA TYR A 230 -2.87 -12.94 26.54
C TYR A 230 -4.33 -12.89 27.03
N HIS A 231 -5.15 -12.00 26.47
CA HIS A 231 -6.59 -11.94 26.74
C HIS A 231 -7.37 -12.82 25.76
N GLN A 232 -7.26 -14.15 25.92
CA GLN A 232 -7.79 -15.14 24.98
C GLN A 232 -9.30 -15.00 24.72
N ARG A 233 -10.10 -14.74 25.77
CA ARG A 233 -11.56 -14.54 25.62
C ARG A 233 -11.86 -13.33 24.74
N ASN A 234 -11.28 -12.17 25.04
CA ASN A 234 -11.47 -10.97 24.23
C ASN A 234 -10.98 -11.17 22.79
N ALA A 235 -9.82 -11.85 22.62
CA ALA A 235 -9.28 -12.18 21.31
C ALA A 235 -10.27 -12.99 20.48
N LYS A 236 -10.80 -14.08 21.07
CA LYS A 236 -11.81 -14.92 20.43
C LYS A 236 -13.05 -14.10 20.06
N GLU A 237 -13.58 -13.31 20.98
CA GLU A 237 -14.82 -12.54 20.75
C GLU A 237 -14.65 -11.46 19.66
N PHE A 238 -13.53 -10.73 19.63
CA PHE A 238 -13.25 -9.78 18.55
C PHE A 238 -13.03 -10.48 17.20
N LEU A 239 -12.33 -11.62 17.20
CA LEU A 239 -12.12 -12.39 15.98
C LEU A 239 -13.45 -12.97 15.46
N GLN A 240 -14.33 -13.48 16.33
CA GLN A 240 -15.67 -13.92 15.94
C GLN A 240 -16.48 -12.78 15.32
N TYR A 241 -16.51 -11.61 15.98
CA TYR A 241 -17.17 -10.43 15.41
C TYR A 241 -16.57 -10.03 14.04
N SER A 242 -15.24 -10.09 13.90
CA SER A 242 -14.58 -9.82 12.62
C SER A 242 -14.92 -10.86 11.53
N LEU A 243 -15.21 -12.11 11.91
CA LEU A 243 -15.66 -13.15 10.98
C LEU A 243 -17.07 -12.85 10.46
N GLU A 244 -17.96 -12.43 11.36
CA GLU A 244 -19.36 -12.10 11.04
C GLU A 244 -19.47 -10.96 10.03
N ILE A 245 -18.66 -9.91 10.19
CA ILE A 245 -18.68 -8.73 9.31
C ILE A 245 -17.76 -8.85 8.08
N ALA A 246 -17.05 -9.96 7.91
CA ALA A 246 -16.12 -10.16 6.79
C ALA A 246 -16.87 -10.31 5.46
N GLN A 247 -16.59 -9.41 4.52
CA GLN A 247 -17.23 -9.39 3.20
C GLN A 247 -16.52 -10.26 2.16
N LYS A 248 -15.23 -10.56 2.35
CA LYS A 248 -14.40 -11.33 1.39
C LYS A 248 -14.02 -12.67 1.97
N GLN A 249 -14.01 -13.73 1.15
CA GLN A 249 -13.55 -15.05 1.59
C GLN A 249 -12.12 -15.01 2.17
N SER A 250 -11.21 -14.25 1.56
CA SER A 250 -9.84 -14.09 2.09
C SER A 250 -9.76 -13.41 3.46
N GLN A 251 -10.78 -12.63 3.85
CA GLN A 251 -10.92 -12.09 5.20
C GLN A 251 -11.40 -13.18 6.15
N LYS A 252 -12.43 -13.93 5.77
CA LYS A 252 -12.95 -15.07 6.54
C LYS A 252 -11.86 -16.10 6.83
N ASP A 253 -11.14 -16.54 5.80
CA ASP A 253 -10.05 -17.52 5.94
C ASP A 253 -8.98 -17.03 6.91
N LYS A 254 -8.57 -15.76 6.80
CA LYS A 254 -7.62 -15.16 7.73
C LYS A 254 -8.14 -15.22 9.17
N VAL A 255 -9.39 -14.85 9.40
CA VAL A 255 -9.98 -14.83 10.75
C VAL A 255 -10.13 -16.23 11.32
N LEU A 256 -10.63 -17.19 10.53
CA LEU A 256 -10.77 -18.59 10.94
C LEU A 256 -9.43 -19.17 11.39
N PHE A 257 -8.35 -18.88 10.65
CA PHE A 257 -7.00 -19.28 11.05
C PHE A 257 -6.60 -18.71 12.41
N TRP A 258 -6.85 -17.43 12.66
CA TRP A 258 -6.55 -16.81 13.96
C TRP A 258 -7.46 -17.33 15.08
N LEU A 259 -8.71 -17.67 14.79
CA LEU A 259 -9.62 -18.32 15.74
C LEU A 259 -9.11 -19.71 16.12
N TYR A 260 -8.66 -20.51 15.14
CA TYR A 260 -7.98 -21.78 15.41
C TYR A 260 -6.74 -21.57 16.27
N LEU A 261 -5.85 -20.64 15.91
CA LEU A 261 -4.63 -20.41 16.70
C LEU A 261 -4.93 -19.99 18.13
N THR A 262 -6.01 -19.23 18.35
CA THR A 262 -6.45 -18.72 19.67
C THR A 262 -7.10 -19.80 20.52
N THR A 263 -7.93 -20.66 19.93
CA THR A 263 -8.80 -21.60 20.67
C THR A 263 -8.35 -23.06 20.60
N LYS A 264 -7.49 -23.39 19.63
CA LYS A 264 -7.13 -24.76 19.22
C LYS A 264 -8.34 -25.62 18.82
N ASP A 265 -9.46 -24.99 18.47
CA ASP A 265 -10.67 -25.67 18.02
C ASP A 265 -10.56 -26.02 16.53
N ASN A 266 -10.49 -27.33 16.24
CA ASN A 266 -10.34 -27.85 14.88
C ASN A 266 -11.53 -27.53 13.98
N ARG A 267 -12.70 -27.14 14.50
CA ARG A 267 -13.84 -26.69 13.67
C ARG A 267 -13.46 -25.52 12.76
N TYR A 268 -12.61 -24.62 13.24
CA TYR A 268 -12.13 -23.52 12.40
C TYR A 268 -11.19 -23.97 11.27
N LEU A 269 -10.45 -25.08 11.46
CA LEU A 269 -9.71 -25.70 10.36
C LEU A 269 -10.65 -26.40 9.39
N GLN A 270 -11.71 -27.05 9.88
CA GLN A 270 -12.74 -27.65 9.01
C GLN A 270 -13.44 -26.58 8.16
N ASP A 271 -13.79 -25.43 8.74
CA ASP A 271 -14.36 -24.30 8.00
C ASP A 271 -13.39 -23.75 6.94
N LEU A 272 -12.08 -23.78 7.22
CA LEU A 272 -11.04 -23.38 6.25
C LEU A 272 -10.96 -24.34 5.05
N LEU A 273 -11.17 -25.65 5.26
CA LEU A 273 -11.20 -26.64 4.18
C LEU A 273 -12.37 -26.43 3.21
N LEU A 274 -13.45 -25.77 3.64
CA LEU A 274 -14.57 -25.42 2.77
C LEU A 274 -14.26 -24.25 1.83
N SER A 275 -13.16 -23.53 2.04
CA SER A 275 -12.79 -22.38 1.22
C SER A 275 -12.14 -22.82 -0.10
N MET A 276 -12.78 -22.47 -1.20
CA MET A 276 -12.21 -22.66 -2.55
C MET A 276 -11.02 -21.73 -2.85
N LYS A 277 -10.61 -20.86 -1.91
CA LYS A 277 -9.47 -19.96 -2.12
C LYS A 277 -8.16 -20.63 -1.75
N ILE A 278 -7.26 -20.73 -2.70
CA ILE A 278 -5.86 -21.07 -2.43
C ILE A 278 -5.18 -19.89 -1.74
N ASN A 279 -4.86 -20.02 -0.46
CA ASN A 279 -4.06 -19.05 0.29
C ASN A 279 -3.33 -19.75 1.45
N ILE A 280 -2.42 -19.03 2.12
CA ILE A 280 -1.58 -19.61 3.17
C ILE A 280 -2.37 -20.22 4.34
N TYR A 281 -3.60 -19.76 4.60
CA TYR A 281 -4.42 -20.24 5.71
C TYR A 281 -5.13 -21.55 5.36
N THR A 282 -5.68 -21.64 4.14
CA THR A 282 -6.34 -22.85 3.65
C THR A 282 -5.32 -23.95 3.39
N LEU A 283 -4.17 -23.63 2.81
CA LEU A 283 -3.05 -24.58 2.64
C LEU A 283 -2.60 -25.15 3.99
N TYR A 284 -2.47 -24.30 5.01
CA TYR A 284 -2.14 -24.75 6.36
C TYR A 284 -3.20 -25.71 6.93
N ALA A 285 -4.49 -25.41 6.73
CA ALA A 285 -5.57 -26.28 7.21
C ALA A 285 -5.53 -27.66 6.52
N HIS A 286 -5.32 -27.69 5.20
CA HIS A 286 -5.16 -28.93 4.43
C HIS A 286 -3.98 -29.77 4.93
N GLU A 287 -2.79 -29.16 5.08
CA GLU A 287 -1.61 -29.84 5.62
C GLU A 287 -1.86 -30.35 7.04
N LYS A 288 -2.40 -29.50 7.92
CA LYS A 288 -2.62 -29.83 9.33
C LYS A 288 -3.65 -30.93 9.53
N MET A 289 -4.64 -31.01 8.66
CA MET A 289 -5.73 -32.00 8.71
C MET A 289 -5.47 -33.22 7.82
N ASN A 290 -4.32 -33.29 7.14
CA ASN A 290 -3.98 -34.32 6.17
C ASN A 290 -5.07 -34.50 5.08
N VAL A 291 -5.61 -33.39 4.59
CA VAL A 291 -6.62 -33.36 3.52
C VAL A 291 -5.94 -32.86 2.25
N ALA A 292 -6.03 -33.65 1.18
CA ALA A 292 -5.47 -33.27 -0.10
C ALA A 292 -6.15 -31.99 -0.63
N PHE A 293 -5.37 -31.18 -1.34
CA PHE A 293 -5.90 -30.07 -2.13
C PHE A 293 -6.30 -30.63 -3.50
N ASP A 294 -7.43 -30.22 -4.05
CA ASP A 294 -7.92 -30.71 -5.36
C ASP A 294 -8.51 -29.60 -6.25
N ASN A 295 -8.65 -28.37 -5.72
CA ASN A 295 -9.21 -27.21 -6.39
C ASN A 295 -8.17 -26.40 -7.20
N TYR A 296 -7.24 -27.09 -7.86
CA TYR A 296 -6.25 -26.50 -8.74
C TYR A 296 -6.14 -27.30 -10.03
N PHE A 297 -5.81 -26.60 -11.12
CA PHE A 297 -5.72 -27.20 -12.43
C PHE A 297 -4.26 -27.17 -12.87
N PHE A 298 -3.73 -28.33 -13.24
CA PHE A 298 -2.31 -28.48 -13.58
C PHE A 298 -2.00 -28.04 -15.00
N MET A 299 -2.89 -28.30 -15.96
CA MET A 299 -2.66 -27.99 -17.37
C MET A 299 -4.00 -27.74 -18.08
N THR A 300 -3.98 -26.82 -19.03
CA THR A 300 -4.98 -26.77 -20.11
C THR A 300 -4.42 -27.58 -21.27
N ASP A 301 -5.23 -28.38 -21.96
CA ASP A 301 -4.81 -29.08 -23.17
C ASP A 301 -4.25 -28.07 -24.19
N THR A 302 -2.93 -28.12 -24.40
CA THR A 302 -2.19 -27.36 -25.40
C THR A 302 -1.97 -28.23 -26.62
N GLN A 303 -2.03 -27.64 -27.80
CA GLN A 303 -1.69 -28.37 -29.03
C GLN A 303 -0.17 -28.24 -29.25
N LYS A 304 0.36 -28.72 -30.37
CA LYS A 304 1.72 -28.38 -30.82
C LYS A 304 1.59 -27.47 -32.04
N LYS A 305 0.92 -26.33 -31.86
CA LYS A 305 0.64 -25.37 -32.91
C LYS A 305 1.40 -24.08 -32.64
N ILE A 306 1.96 -23.50 -33.68
CA ILE A 306 2.60 -22.19 -33.58
C ILE A 306 1.52 -21.13 -33.32
N SER A 307 1.72 -20.33 -32.28
CA SER A 307 0.86 -19.20 -31.95
C SER A 307 0.81 -18.19 -33.09
N SER A 308 -0.39 -17.69 -33.42
CA SER A 308 -0.53 -16.55 -34.33
C SER A 308 -0.12 -15.22 -33.67
N TYR A 309 0.15 -15.24 -32.36
CA TYR A 309 0.65 -14.12 -31.57
C TYR A 309 2.13 -14.33 -31.23
N ASP A 310 2.91 -13.26 -31.29
CA ASP A 310 4.24 -13.22 -30.70
C ASP A 310 4.13 -13.01 -29.19
N LEU A 311 4.40 -14.07 -28.42
CA LEU A 311 4.34 -14.02 -26.95
C LEU A 311 5.46 -13.18 -26.32
N SER A 312 6.46 -12.79 -27.11
CA SER A 312 7.51 -11.85 -26.72
C SER A 312 7.10 -10.40 -26.94
N ASP A 313 6.06 -10.14 -27.75
CA ASP A 313 5.54 -8.79 -28.02
C ASP A 313 4.53 -8.36 -26.92
N PRO A 314 4.83 -7.32 -26.13
CA PRO A 314 3.89 -6.81 -25.17
C PRO A 314 2.59 -6.24 -25.77
N LEU A 315 2.55 -5.84 -27.05
CA LEU A 315 1.31 -5.43 -27.73
C LEU A 315 0.35 -6.60 -27.88
N ASP A 316 0.85 -7.73 -28.35
CA ASP A 316 0.07 -8.95 -28.49
C ASP A 316 -0.48 -9.38 -27.13
N TRP A 317 0.34 -9.34 -26.08
CA TRP A 317 -0.16 -9.62 -24.73
C TRP A 317 -1.25 -8.65 -24.26
N LEU A 318 -1.12 -7.36 -24.57
CA LEU A 318 -2.14 -6.36 -24.23
C LEU A 318 -3.44 -6.59 -24.99
N GLN A 319 -3.37 -6.97 -26.26
CA GLN A 319 -4.52 -7.31 -27.07
C GLN A 319 -5.22 -8.57 -26.51
N ILE A 320 -4.46 -9.62 -26.22
CA ILE A 320 -4.97 -10.86 -25.60
C ILE A 320 -5.70 -10.51 -24.29
N ARG A 321 -5.05 -9.76 -23.39
CA ARG A 321 -5.63 -9.36 -22.11
C ARG A 321 -6.87 -8.50 -22.26
N LYS A 322 -6.90 -7.58 -23.23
CA LYS A 322 -8.06 -6.71 -23.50
C LYS A 322 -9.23 -7.54 -24.02
N THR A 323 -8.98 -8.49 -24.91
CA THR A 323 -9.98 -9.44 -25.41
C THR A 323 -10.57 -10.24 -24.25
N ILE A 324 -9.73 -10.92 -23.46
CA ILE A 324 -10.16 -11.71 -22.29
C ILE A 324 -11.03 -10.88 -21.34
N LYS A 325 -10.64 -9.63 -21.04
CA LYS A 325 -11.40 -8.75 -20.13
C LYS A 325 -12.75 -8.31 -20.69
N LYS A 326 -12.87 -8.14 -22.00
CA LYS A 326 -14.11 -7.68 -22.67
C LYS A 326 -15.05 -8.83 -22.99
N THR A 327 -14.53 -10.05 -23.12
CA THR A 327 -15.33 -11.24 -23.38
C THR A 327 -16.20 -11.57 -22.18
N ALA A 328 -17.50 -11.74 -22.41
CA ALA A 328 -18.44 -12.16 -21.39
C ALA A 328 -18.07 -13.56 -20.86
N LYS A 329 -18.31 -13.82 -19.56
CA LYS A 329 -17.91 -15.08 -18.92
C LYS A 329 -18.30 -16.36 -19.70
N PRO A 330 -19.53 -16.51 -20.23
CA PRO A 330 -19.91 -17.72 -20.98
C PRO A 330 -19.08 -17.94 -22.25
N MET A 331 -18.56 -16.86 -22.85
CA MET A 331 -17.80 -16.90 -24.09
C MET A 331 -16.29 -17.14 -23.87
N LEU A 332 -15.82 -17.15 -22.62
CA LEU A 332 -14.40 -17.38 -22.31
C LEU A 332 -13.94 -18.78 -22.72
N PHE A 333 -14.80 -19.80 -22.65
CA PHE A 333 -14.48 -21.15 -23.11
C PHE A 333 -14.25 -21.21 -24.63
N SER A 334 -15.07 -20.50 -25.41
CA SER A 334 -14.86 -20.38 -26.86
C SER A 334 -13.60 -19.60 -27.20
N LEU A 335 -13.29 -18.57 -26.39
CA LEU A 335 -12.05 -17.81 -26.53
C LEU A 335 -10.81 -18.67 -26.21
N LEU A 336 -10.88 -19.53 -25.19
CA LEU A 336 -9.79 -20.42 -24.79
C LEU A 336 -9.29 -21.26 -25.97
N LYS A 337 -10.19 -21.79 -26.81
CA LYS A 337 -9.83 -22.57 -28.00
C LYS A 337 -8.89 -21.85 -28.97
N LYS A 338 -8.88 -20.51 -28.99
CA LYS A 338 -7.98 -19.70 -29.82
C LYS A 338 -6.55 -19.61 -29.27
N TYR A 339 -6.35 -20.03 -28.02
CA TYR A 339 -5.08 -19.97 -27.31
C TYR A 339 -4.55 -21.36 -26.92
N GLN A 340 -5.21 -22.44 -27.37
CA GLN A 340 -4.72 -23.81 -27.26
C GLN A 340 -3.66 -24.07 -28.34
N TYR A 341 -2.53 -23.38 -28.21
CA TYR A 341 -1.35 -23.60 -29.05
C TYR A 341 -0.52 -24.75 -28.56
#